data_AF-A0A7G8PUY7-F1
#
_entry.id   AF-A0A7G8PUY7-F1
#
_cell.length_a   1.000
_cell.length_b   1.000
_cell.length_c   1.000
_cell.angle_alpha   90.00
_cell.angle_beta   90.00
_cell.angle_gamma   90.00
#
_symmetry.space_group_name_H-M   'P 1'
#
loop_
_entity.id
_entity.type
_entity.pdbx_description
1 polymer ?
#
loop_
_entity_poly.entity_id
_entity_poly.type
_entity_poly.pdbx_seq_one_letter_code
_entity_poly.pdbx_strand_id
1 'polypeptide(L)'
;MSWKITIKSNSKFTLKNGFEILKMEDRGMFKSCQLKYGAILELIYFYEKGPIFAELIYDKKRFDLIHFANYKNNKQSIYKFPDFYWKNGINSDAEYIRYFDSILENELDNILACLFKMDEEKWIEFEKFYQSENLKLTGL
;
A
#
# COMPACT_ATOMS: atom_id res chain seq x y z
N MET A 1 -11.68 9.09 -16.59
CA MET A 1 -11.80 7.62 -16.45
C MET A 1 -12.34 7.33 -15.05
N SER A 2 -13.30 6.42 -14.88
CA SER A 2 -13.87 6.16 -13.54
C SER A 2 -12.86 5.47 -12.63
N TRP A 3 -12.89 5.75 -11.32
CA TRP A 3 -11.98 5.18 -10.33
C TRP A 3 -11.91 3.64 -10.39
N LYS A 4 -13.07 3.00 -10.58
CA LYS A 4 -13.19 1.55 -10.81
C LYS A 4 -12.39 1.06 -12.02
N ILE A 5 -12.41 1.79 -13.14
CA ILE A 5 -11.63 1.43 -14.34
C ILE A 5 -10.14 1.66 -14.07
N THR A 6 -9.79 2.74 -13.37
CA THR A 6 -8.40 3.02 -12.99
C THR A 6 -7.81 1.88 -12.15
N ILE A 7 -8.50 1.43 -11.09
CA ILE A 7 -8.04 0.30 -10.26
C ILE A 7 -7.92 -0.97 -11.09
N LYS A 8 -8.97 -1.37 -11.80
CA LYS A 8 -8.96 -2.61 -12.59
C LYS A 8 -7.87 -2.65 -13.65
N SER A 9 -7.52 -1.49 -14.22
CA SER A 9 -6.52 -1.41 -15.28
C SER A 9 -5.08 -1.39 -14.74
N ASN A 10 -4.88 -0.98 -13.49
CA ASN A 10 -3.56 -0.68 -12.94
C ASN A 10 -3.15 -1.59 -11.76
N SER A 11 -4.07 -2.31 -11.13
CA SER A 11 -3.79 -3.34 -10.10
C SER A 11 -3.84 -4.76 -10.70
N LYS A 12 -3.18 -4.97 -11.83
CA LYS A 12 -3.35 -6.20 -12.64
C LYS A 12 -2.81 -7.42 -11.91
N PHE A 13 -1.62 -7.34 -11.32
CA PHE A 13 -1.02 -8.44 -10.59
C PHE A 13 -1.89 -8.76 -9.35
N THR A 14 -2.19 -7.74 -8.56
CA THR A 14 -2.97 -7.84 -7.32
C THR A 14 -4.29 -8.57 -7.57
N LEU A 15 -5.07 -8.12 -8.57
CA LEU A 15 -6.36 -8.72 -8.90
C LEU A 15 -6.24 -10.14 -9.50
N LYS A 16 -5.17 -10.43 -10.25
CA LYS A 16 -4.92 -11.78 -10.76
C LYS A 16 -4.48 -12.75 -9.65
N ASN A 17 -3.86 -12.23 -8.60
CA ASN A 17 -3.30 -13.03 -7.52
C ASN A 17 -4.24 -13.13 -6.31
N GLY A 18 -5.55 -13.27 -6.57
CA GLY A 18 -6.54 -13.62 -5.55
C GLY A 18 -7.10 -12.46 -4.72
N PHE A 19 -6.68 -11.21 -4.95
CA PHE A 19 -7.36 -10.07 -4.33
C PHE A 19 -8.69 -9.78 -5.03
N GLU A 20 -9.75 -9.66 -4.25
CA GLU A 20 -11.09 -9.33 -4.72
C GLU A 20 -11.49 -7.93 -4.26
N ILE A 21 -12.06 -7.13 -5.16
CA ILE A 21 -12.60 -5.80 -4.80
C ILE A 21 -13.83 -6.01 -3.92
N LEU A 22 -13.74 -5.57 -2.66
CA LEU A 22 -14.83 -5.65 -1.69
C LEU A 22 -15.72 -4.41 -1.77
N LYS A 23 -15.09 -3.22 -1.77
CA LYS A 23 -15.79 -1.94 -1.68
C LYS A 23 -15.05 -0.88 -2.47
N MET A 24 -15.82 -0.01 -3.11
CA MET A 24 -15.31 1.20 -3.75
C MET A 24 -16.15 2.39 -3.34
N GLU A 25 -15.48 3.51 -3.08
CA GLU A 25 -16.13 4.80 -2.88
C GLU A 25 -15.50 5.85 -3.79
N ASP A 26 -16.34 6.69 -4.38
CA ASP A 26 -15.93 7.85 -5.18
C ASP A 26 -16.89 8.99 -4.83
N ARG A 27 -16.41 9.93 -4.01
CA ARG A 27 -17.17 11.10 -3.50
C ARG A 27 -16.44 12.39 -3.87
N GLY A 28 -15.96 12.49 -5.12
CA GLY A 28 -15.25 13.67 -5.63
C GLY A 28 -13.80 13.72 -5.15
N MET A 29 -13.53 14.51 -4.10
CA MET A 29 -12.17 14.67 -3.54
C MET A 29 -11.70 13.49 -2.68
N PHE A 30 -12.61 12.53 -2.44
CA PHE A 30 -12.34 11.30 -1.72
C PHE A 30 -12.58 10.12 -2.64
N LYS A 31 -11.60 9.23 -2.76
CA LYS A 31 -11.75 7.95 -3.47
C LYS A 31 -11.08 6.86 -2.65
N SER A 32 -11.72 5.70 -2.59
CA SER A 32 -11.10 4.52 -1.97
C SER A 32 -11.49 3.24 -2.69
N CYS A 33 -10.60 2.27 -2.66
CA CYS A 33 -10.86 0.91 -3.13
C CYS A 33 -10.27 -0.07 -2.13
N GLN A 34 -11.14 -0.83 -1.49
CA GLN A 34 -10.78 -1.90 -0.56
C GLN A 34 -10.83 -3.22 -1.31
N LEU A 35 -9.71 -3.94 -1.27
CA LEU A 35 -9.54 -5.27 -1.79
C LEU A 35 -9.30 -6.23 -0.62
N LYS A 36 -9.81 -7.45 -0.71
CA LYS A 36 -9.56 -8.53 0.25
C LYS A 36 -8.77 -9.65 -0.41
N TYR A 37 -7.84 -10.24 0.32
CA TYR A 37 -7.13 -11.47 -0.06
C TYR A 37 -7.51 -12.56 0.95
N GLY A 38 -8.41 -13.45 0.52
CA GLY A 38 -9.04 -14.42 1.41
C GLY A 38 -9.73 -13.76 2.61
N ALA A 39 -9.58 -14.39 3.79
CA ALA A 39 -10.08 -13.87 5.07
C ALA A 39 -8.98 -13.23 5.93
N ILE A 40 -7.78 -13.08 5.39
CA ILE A 40 -6.56 -12.82 6.17
C ILE A 40 -6.03 -11.40 6.00
N LEU A 41 -6.21 -10.79 4.82
CA LEU A 41 -5.56 -9.54 4.47
C LEU A 41 -6.51 -8.65 3.68
N GLU A 42 -6.45 -7.35 3.94
CA GLU A 42 -7.07 -6.35 3.09
C GLU A 42 -6.01 -5.37 2.57
N LEU A 43 -6.21 -4.87 1.37
CA LEU A 43 -5.44 -3.80 0.75
C LEU A 43 -6.40 -2.64 0.46
N ILE A 44 -6.08 -1.45 0.92
CA ILE A 44 -6.88 -0.25 0.67
C ILE A 44 -6.05 0.73 -0.12
N TYR A 45 -6.49 1.02 -1.35
CA TYR A 45 -6.06 2.22 -2.04
C TYR A 45 -6.93 3.38 -1.58
N PHE A 46 -6.31 4.48 -1.16
CA PHE A 46 -6.98 5.64 -0.60
C PHE A 46 -6.44 6.92 -1.21
N TYR A 47 -7.35 7.84 -1.54
CA TYR A 47 -7.08 9.19 -2.01
C TYR A 47 -7.96 10.18 -1.24
N GLU A 48 -7.35 11.14 -0.56
CA GLU A 48 -8.04 12.29 0.05
C GLU A 48 -7.20 13.55 -0.14
N LYS A 49 -7.58 14.41 -1.09
CA LYS A 49 -6.96 15.72 -1.34
C LYS A 49 -5.41 15.69 -1.39
N GLY A 50 -4.80 14.58 -1.84
CA GLY A 50 -3.36 14.34 -1.75
C GLY A 50 -2.94 13.03 -2.45
N PRO A 51 -1.78 12.43 -2.10
CA PRO A 51 -1.31 11.17 -2.66
C PRO A 51 -2.29 10.02 -2.58
N ILE A 52 -2.21 9.11 -3.56
CA ILE A 52 -2.73 7.76 -3.33
C ILE A 52 -1.80 7.06 -2.35
N PHE A 53 -2.39 6.52 -1.30
CA PHE A 53 -1.75 5.62 -0.36
C PHE A 53 -2.27 4.20 -0.55
N ALA A 54 -1.44 3.22 -0.20
CA ALA A 54 -1.79 1.82 -0.17
C ALA A 54 -1.54 1.28 1.24
N GLU A 55 -2.61 1.01 1.97
CA GLU A 55 -2.55 0.40 3.29
C GLU A 55 -2.86 -1.09 3.20
N LEU A 56 -2.09 -1.89 3.92
CA LEU A 56 -2.41 -3.27 4.21
C LEU A 56 -3.03 -3.37 5.60
N ILE A 57 -4.08 -4.19 5.71
CA ILE A 57 -4.77 -4.47 6.98
C ILE A 57 -4.69 -5.96 7.25
N TYR A 58 -4.05 -6.31 8.37
CA TYR A 58 -3.91 -7.68 8.85
C TYR A 58 -4.14 -7.69 10.36
N ASP A 59 -4.97 -8.61 10.86
CA ASP A 59 -5.27 -8.74 12.30
C ASP A 59 -5.66 -7.39 12.96
N LYS A 60 -6.55 -6.64 12.30
CA LYS A 60 -7.01 -5.29 12.72
C LYS A 60 -5.92 -4.22 12.80
N LYS A 61 -4.66 -4.52 12.47
CA LYS A 61 -3.55 -3.57 12.39
C LYS A 61 -3.41 -3.07 10.95
N ARG A 62 -3.09 -1.79 10.81
CA ARG A 62 -2.94 -1.12 9.52
C ARG A 62 -1.51 -0.67 9.34
N PHE A 63 -0.99 -0.81 8.12
CA PHE A 63 0.36 -0.37 7.81
C PHE A 63 0.49 0.01 6.35
N ASP A 64 1.37 0.96 6.08
CA ASP A 64 1.69 1.37 4.72
C ASP A 64 2.50 0.28 4.00
N LEU A 65 2.11 -0.02 2.77
CA LEU A 65 2.70 -1.07 1.95
C LEU A 65 4.20 -0.84 1.68
N ILE A 66 4.64 0.41 1.49
CA ILE A 66 6.05 0.76 1.23
C ILE A 66 6.87 0.55 2.49
N HIS A 67 6.40 1.05 3.64
CA HIS A 67 7.11 0.87 4.91
C HIS A 67 7.28 -0.61 5.24
N PHE A 68 6.19 -1.38 5.15
CA PHE A 68 6.27 -2.82 5.37
C PHE A 68 7.21 -3.47 4.35
N ALA A 69 7.24 -2.95 3.12
CA ALA A 69 8.14 -3.44 2.10
C ALA A 69 9.62 -3.19 2.34
N ASN A 70 9.96 -2.08 2.96
CA ASN A 70 11.33 -1.80 3.34
C ASN A 70 11.73 -2.54 4.63
N TYR A 71 10.82 -2.64 5.62
CA TYR A 71 11.08 -3.35 6.87
C TYR A 71 11.53 -4.79 6.63
N LYS A 72 10.78 -5.52 5.80
CA LYS A 72 11.07 -6.92 5.47
C LYS A 72 12.37 -7.11 4.66
N ASN A 73 12.81 -6.07 3.95
CA ASN A 73 14.02 -6.11 3.15
C ASN A 73 15.24 -5.62 3.95
N ASN A 74 15.45 -6.20 5.14
CA ASN A 74 16.49 -5.81 6.09
C ASN A 74 16.51 -4.31 6.40
N LYS A 75 15.33 -3.67 6.43
CA LYS A 75 15.18 -2.21 6.66
C LYS A 75 15.91 -1.35 5.61
N GLN A 76 16.20 -1.90 4.42
CA GLN A 76 16.75 -1.13 3.30
C GLN A 76 15.62 -0.40 2.58
N SER A 77 15.80 0.89 2.33
CA SER A 77 14.83 1.73 1.61
C SER A 77 14.87 1.46 0.09
N ILE A 78 14.51 0.24 -0.31
CA ILE A 78 14.43 -0.20 -1.71
C ILE A 78 13.29 0.52 -2.42
N TYR A 79 12.16 0.63 -1.74
CA TYR A 79 10.98 1.33 -2.21
C TYR A 79 10.92 2.70 -1.56
N LYS A 80 10.59 3.73 -2.34
CA LYS A 80 10.49 5.11 -1.86
C LYS A 80 9.05 5.56 -1.97
N PHE A 81 8.63 6.42 -1.04
CA PHE A 81 7.40 7.18 -1.23
C PHE A 81 7.51 7.94 -2.55
N PRO A 82 6.56 7.75 -3.49
CA PRO A 82 6.69 8.39 -4.79
C PRO A 82 6.48 9.90 -4.62
N ASP A 83 7.56 10.66 -4.83
CA ASP A 83 7.68 12.08 -4.48
C ASP A 83 7.09 13.05 -5.54
N PHE A 84 6.17 12.57 -6.37
CA PHE A 84 5.83 13.22 -7.65
C PHE A 84 4.50 13.98 -7.68
N TYR A 85 3.89 14.29 -6.53
CA TYR A 85 2.53 14.85 -6.52
C TYR A 85 2.38 16.25 -7.14
N TRP A 86 3.46 17.00 -7.31
CA TRP A 86 3.39 18.40 -7.76
C TRP A 86 3.82 18.64 -9.21
N LYS A 87 4.39 17.66 -9.92
CA LYS A 87 4.95 17.91 -11.27
C LYS A 87 4.04 17.59 -12.45
N ASN A 88 3.18 16.57 -12.38
CA ASN A 88 2.62 15.97 -13.60
C ASN A 88 1.08 15.87 -13.70
N GLY A 89 0.33 16.25 -12.65
CA GLY A 89 -1.09 16.66 -12.67
C GLY A 89 -2.21 15.76 -13.20
N ILE A 90 -1.97 14.77 -14.08
CA ILE A 90 -3.07 14.06 -14.79
C ILE A 90 -2.91 12.53 -14.84
N ASN A 91 -1.69 11.99 -14.62
CA ASN A 91 -1.43 10.53 -14.67
C ASN A 91 -0.98 9.89 -13.35
N SER A 92 -0.95 10.67 -12.26
CA SER A 92 -0.47 10.21 -10.97
C SER A 92 -1.23 8.97 -10.50
N ASP A 93 -2.57 9.00 -10.45
CA ASP A 93 -3.34 7.94 -9.81
C ASP A 93 -3.02 6.54 -10.35
N ALA A 94 -2.99 6.41 -11.67
CA ALA A 94 -2.67 5.16 -12.35
C ALA A 94 -1.20 4.73 -12.11
N GLU A 95 -0.27 5.68 -12.08
CA GLU A 95 1.14 5.43 -11.77
C GLU A 95 1.34 4.96 -10.33
N TYR A 96 0.69 5.60 -9.35
CA TYR A 96 0.73 5.17 -7.95
C TYR A 96 0.17 3.76 -7.80
N ILE A 97 -0.99 3.47 -8.40
CA ILE A 97 -1.58 2.13 -8.33
C ILE A 97 -0.64 1.09 -8.96
N ARG A 98 -0.05 1.38 -10.14
CA ARG A 98 0.93 0.47 -10.77
C ARG A 98 2.18 0.29 -9.91
N TYR A 99 2.64 1.35 -9.24
CA TYR A 99 3.79 1.28 -8.35
C TYR A 99 3.51 0.31 -7.20
N PHE A 100 2.38 0.45 -6.52
CA PHE A 100 1.98 -0.48 -5.45
C PHE A 100 1.73 -1.90 -5.97
N ASP A 101 1.13 -2.05 -7.15
CA ASP A 101 0.95 -3.36 -7.81
C ASP A 101 2.30 -4.04 -8.06
N SER A 102 3.32 -3.27 -8.48
CA SER A 102 4.68 -3.80 -8.69
C SER A 102 5.39 -4.18 -7.38
N ILE A 103 5.12 -3.47 -6.27
CA ILE A 103 5.64 -3.89 -4.95
C ILE A 103 5.04 -5.24 -4.57
N LEU A 104 3.73 -5.42 -4.75
CA LEU A 104 3.08 -6.70 -4.49
C LEU A 104 3.58 -7.79 -5.44
N GLU A 105 3.78 -7.48 -6.72
CA GLU A 105 4.35 -8.42 -7.69
C GLU A 105 5.70 -8.98 -7.26
N ASN A 106 6.57 -8.14 -6.70
CA ASN A 106 7.91 -8.55 -6.27
C ASN A 106 7.95 -9.15 -4.86
N GLU A 107 6.97 -8.80 -4.00
CA GLU A 107 7.12 -9.03 -2.56
C GLU A 107 5.94 -9.74 -1.88
N LEU A 108 4.85 -10.07 -2.58
CA LEU A 108 3.63 -10.57 -1.92
C LEU A 108 3.90 -11.81 -1.05
N ASP A 109 4.62 -12.80 -1.56
CA ASP A 109 4.91 -14.03 -0.82
C ASP A 109 5.72 -13.74 0.46
N ASN A 110 6.69 -12.83 0.38
CA ASN A 110 7.49 -12.40 1.53
C ASN A 110 6.66 -11.61 2.54
N ILE A 111 5.76 -10.74 2.06
CA ILE A 111 4.82 -10.00 2.90
C ILE A 111 3.94 -10.99 3.68
N LEU A 112 3.32 -11.94 3.00
CA LEU A 112 2.46 -12.95 3.63
C LEU A 112 3.24 -13.80 4.65
N ALA A 113 4.42 -14.29 4.27
CA ALA A 113 5.28 -15.08 5.15
C ALA A 113 5.72 -14.30 6.40
N CYS A 114 5.98 -13.00 6.27
CA CYS A 114 6.29 -12.12 7.39
C CYS A 114 5.07 -11.95 8.30
N LEU A 115 3.90 -11.60 7.74
CA LEU A 115 2.66 -11.38 8.50
C LEU A 115 2.25 -12.60 9.33
N PHE A 116 2.39 -13.81 8.79
CA PHE A 116 2.08 -15.05 9.52
C PHE A 116 3.03 -15.32 10.70
N LYS A 117 4.19 -14.66 10.74
CA LYS A 117 5.20 -14.81 11.80
C LYS A 117 5.28 -13.59 12.72
N MET A 118 4.43 -12.58 12.52
CA MET A 118 4.39 -11.39 13.36
C MET A 118 3.82 -11.74 14.74
N ASP A 119 4.66 -11.60 15.76
CA ASP A 119 4.30 -11.60 17.17
C ASP A 119 4.32 -10.16 17.71
N GLU A 120 3.97 -9.98 18.98
CA GLU A 120 3.94 -8.66 19.62
C GLU A 120 5.31 -7.95 19.58
N GLU A 121 6.40 -8.69 19.75
CA GLU A 121 7.76 -8.13 19.72
C GLU A 121 8.11 -7.59 18.33
N LYS A 122 7.83 -8.34 17.27
CA LYS A 122 8.02 -7.89 15.88
C LYS A 122 7.10 -6.74 15.50
N TRP A 123 5.88 -6.70 16.04
CA TRP A 123 4.98 -5.56 15.85
C TRP A 123 5.59 -4.29 16.45
N ILE A 124 6.09 -4.35 17.69
CA ILE A 124 6.77 -3.22 18.33
C ILE A 124 8.00 -2.78 17.52
N GLU A 125 8.76 -3.74 16.98
CA GLU A 125 9.92 -3.43 16.13
C GLU A 125 9.52 -2.73 14.83
N PHE A 126 8.49 -3.23 14.15
CA PHE A 126 7.95 -2.61 12.94
C PHE A 126 7.44 -1.18 13.22
N GLU A 127 6.72 -0.97 14.32
CA GLU A 127 6.24 0.36 14.72
C GLU A 127 7.40 1.34 14.96
N LYS A 128 8.48 0.90 15.62
CA LYS A 128 9.68 1.71 15.80
C LYS A 128 10.33 2.06 14.46
N PHE A 129 10.44 1.10 13.55
CA PHE A 129 10.95 1.34 12.21
C PHE A 129 10.07 2.35 11.46
N TYR A 130 8.76 2.14 11.44
CA TYR A 130 7.78 3.03 10.81
C TYR A 130 7.86 4.47 11.35
N GLN A 131 7.93 4.63 12.68
CA GLN A 131 8.09 5.95 13.30
C GLN A 131 9.42 6.60 12.88
N SER A 132 10.51 5.83 12.85
CA SER A 132 11.83 6.36 12.48
C SER A 132 11.91 6.80 11.01
N GLU A 133 11.30 6.07 10.08
CA GLU A 133 11.27 6.44 8.67
C GLU A 133 10.39 7.69 8.44
N ASN A 134 9.26 7.79 9.14
CA ASN A 134 8.42 8.99 9.07
C ASN A 134 9.14 10.23 9.62
N LEU A 135 9.88 10.11 10.73
CA LEU A 135 10.69 11.22 11.25
C LEU A 135 11.70 11.73 10.21
N LYS A 136 12.44 10.80 9.57
CA LYS A 136 13.37 11.14 8.48
C LYS A 136 12.70 11.84 7.30
N LEU A 137 11.50 11.40 6.92
CA LEU A 137 10.74 12.01 5.82
C LEU A 137 10.27 13.43 6.19
N THR A 138 9.94 13.66 7.45
CA THR A 138 9.51 14.99 7.95
C THR A 138 10.68 15.93 8.28
N GLY A 139 11.93 15.45 8.22
CA GLY A 139 13.12 16.23 8.57
C GLY A 139 13.27 16.52 10.07
N LEU A 140 12.66 15.69 10.92
CA LEU A 140 12.69 15.78 12.39
C LEU A 140 13.60 14.70 13.00
#